data_AF-G3Q475-F1
#
_entry.id   AF-G3Q475-F1
#
_cell.length_a   1.000
_cell.length_b   1.000
_cell.length_c   1.000
_cell.angle_alpha   90.00
_cell.angle_beta   90.00
_cell.angle_gamma   90.00
#
_symmetry.space_group_name_H-M   'P 1'
#
loop_
_entity.id
_entity.type
_entity.pdbx_description
1 polymer ?
#
loop_
_entity_poly.entity_id
_entity_poly.type
_entity_poly.pdbx_seq_one_letter_code
_entity_poly.pdbx_strand_id
1 'polypeptide(L)'
;FHLRNIAKIRPSLTPPTAEKLIHPFVSSRLDYCNSLLYGISNTSMNKLQLVQNAAARLLTHTKSWHHITPVLKDLLSPYQPHRSLRSTSARLLFTPTSKLRSFGDRAFSRAAPKLWNSLPILIRDSDSITTFQSRLKTHLFSSAYP
;
A
#
# COMPACT_ATOMS: atom_id res chain seq x y z
N PHE A 1 -21.70 -3.64 2.15
CA PHE A 1 -22.68 -2.97 3.03
C PHE A 1 -22.06 -1.80 3.80
N HIS A 2 -21.00 -2.01 4.58
CA HIS A 2 -20.37 -0.95 5.41
C HIS A 2 -19.78 0.24 4.63
N LEU A 3 -19.10 0.02 3.50
CA LEU A 3 -18.56 1.11 2.66
C LEU A 3 -19.61 2.12 2.18
N ARG A 4 -20.81 1.66 1.79
CA ARG A 4 -21.90 2.56 1.35
C ARG A 4 -22.42 3.43 2.49
N ASN A 5 -22.45 2.91 3.72
CA ASN A 5 -22.89 3.68 4.89
C ASN A 5 -21.84 4.73 5.29
N ILE A 6 -20.55 4.35 5.25
CA ILE A 6 -19.45 5.28 5.49
C ILE A 6 -19.41 6.36 4.39
N ALA A 7 -19.71 6.01 3.14
CA ALA A 7 -19.75 6.96 2.02
C ALA A 7 -20.80 8.06 2.24
N LYS A 8 -21.95 7.73 2.85
CA LYS A 8 -23.00 8.70 3.17
C LYS A 8 -22.60 9.71 4.24
N ILE A 9 -21.82 9.28 5.24
CA ILE A 9 -21.33 10.14 6.33
C ILE A 9 -19.96 10.77 6.03
N ARG A 10 -19.29 10.36 4.94
CA ARG A 10 -17.97 10.87 4.55
C ARG A 10 -17.90 12.40 4.39
N PRO A 11 -18.92 13.10 3.83
CA PRO A 11 -18.89 14.55 3.66
C PRO A 11 -18.79 15.34 4.97
N SER A 12 -19.26 14.77 6.09
CA SER A 12 -19.21 15.40 7.42
C SER A 12 -17.99 15.00 8.25
N LEU A 13 -17.07 14.20 7.69
CA LEU A 13 -15.89 13.69 8.38
C LEU A 13 -14.60 14.34 7.89
N THR A 14 -13.69 14.66 8.81
CA THR A 14 -12.32 15.08 8.47
C THR A 14 -11.50 13.90 7.92
N PRO A 15 -10.53 14.10 7.02
CA PRO A 15 -9.69 13.04 6.47
C PRO A 15 -9.07 12.07 7.50
N PRO A 16 -8.46 12.54 8.62
CA PRO A 16 -7.87 11.63 9.61
C PRO A 16 -8.91 10.81 10.38
N THR A 17 -10.11 11.35 10.59
CA THR A 17 -11.20 10.61 11.26
C THR A 17 -11.84 9.60 10.32
N ALA A 18 -11.95 9.93 9.02
CA ALA A 18 -12.39 9.01 7.99
C ALA A 18 -11.41 7.82 7.87
N GLU A 19 -10.10 8.06 7.93
CA GLU A 19 -9.08 7.00 7.95
C GLU A 19 -9.31 6.02 9.11
N LYS A 20 -9.46 6.56 10.33
CA LYS A 20 -9.73 5.78 11.54
C LYS A 20 -11.02 4.96 11.48
N LEU A 21 -12.02 5.42 10.73
CA LEU A 21 -13.28 4.68 10.51
C LEU A 21 -13.14 3.63 9.41
N ILE A 22 -12.55 3.96 8.26
CA ILE A 22 -12.46 3.04 7.11
C ILE A 22 -11.55 1.85 7.43
N HIS A 23 -10.46 2.08 8.14
CA HIS A 23 -9.47 1.05 8.47
C HIS A 23 -10.08 -0.17 9.21
N PRO A 24 -10.86 -0.04 10.29
CA PRO A 24 -11.49 -1.18 10.97
C PRO A 24 -12.68 -1.82 10.24
N PHE A 25 -13.29 -1.17 9.24
CA PHE A 25 -14.42 -1.77 8.50
C PHE A 25 -14.00 -2.45 7.20
N VAL A 26 -12.89 -2.00 6.60
CA VAL A 26 -12.48 -2.41 5.25
C VAL A 26 -11.11 -3.06 5.30
N SER A 27 -10.09 -2.35 5.75
CA SER A 27 -8.74 -2.93 5.86
C SER A 27 -8.74 -4.10 6.83
N SER A 28 -9.32 -3.99 8.03
CA SER A 28 -9.28 -5.09 9.02
C SER A 28 -9.89 -6.40 8.52
N ARG A 29 -10.97 -6.35 7.71
CA ARG A 29 -11.64 -7.56 7.20
C ARG A 29 -10.94 -8.14 5.99
N LEU A 30 -10.44 -7.27 5.10
CA LEU A 30 -9.56 -7.70 4.01
C LEU A 30 -8.28 -8.32 4.59
N ASP A 31 -7.70 -7.67 5.58
CA ASP A 31 -6.51 -8.10 6.28
C ASP A 31 -6.72 -9.39 7.05
N TYR A 32 -7.84 -9.55 7.76
CA TYR A 32 -8.21 -10.79 8.46
C TYR A 32 -8.32 -11.99 7.52
N CYS A 33 -8.86 -11.79 6.31
CA CYS A 33 -9.01 -12.86 5.32
C CYS A 33 -7.74 -13.12 4.48
N ASN A 34 -6.68 -12.32 4.60
CA ASN A 34 -5.48 -12.41 3.73
C ASN A 34 -4.74 -13.76 3.78
N SER A 35 -4.89 -14.59 4.83
CA SER A 35 -4.37 -15.96 4.85
C SER A 35 -5.20 -16.92 3.99
N LEU A 36 -6.53 -16.74 3.95
CA LEU A 36 -7.46 -17.50 3.12
C LEU A 36 -7.42 -17.10 1.65
N LEU A 37 -6.78 -15.95 1.34
CA LEU A 37 -6.60 -15.45 -0.02
C LEU A 37 -5.35 -16.02 -0.72
N TYR A 38 -4.54 -16.82 -0.02
CA TYR A 38 -3.41 -17.52 -0.63
C TYR A 38 -3.91 -18.65 -1.54
N GLY A 39 -3.60 -18.59 -2.83
CA GLY A 39 -4.03 -19.59 -3.83
C GLY A 39 -5.41 -19.37 -4.45
N ILE A 40 -6.05 -18.22 -4.21
CA ILE A 40 -7.35 -17.91 -4.84
C ILE A 40 -7.19 -17.57 -6.33
N SER A 41 -8.26 -17.79 -7.08
CA SER A 41 -8.33 -17.44 -8.49
C SER A 41 -8.24 -15.93 -8.73
N ASN A 42 -7.70 -15.54 -9.89
CA ASN A 42 -7.59 -14.14 -10.34
C ASN A 42 -8.93 -13.37 -10.29
N THR A 43 -10.06 -14.05 -10.46
CA THR A 43 -11.39 -13.44 -10.39
C THR A 43 -11.75 -12.95 -8.98
N SER A 44 -11.35 -13.68 -7.95
CA SER A 44 -11.54 -13.29 -6.54
C SER A 44 -10.57 -12.19 -6.14
N MET A 45 -9.33 -12.23 -6.65
CA MET A 45 -8.34 -11.16 -6.47
C MET A 45 -8.84 -9.83 -7.06
N ASN A 46 -9.43 -9.86 -8.27
CA ASN A 46 -10.00 -8.67 -8.89
C ASN A 46 -11.15 -8.07 -8.05
N LYS A 47 -12.00 -8.90 -7.45
CA LYS A 47 -13.05 -8.42 -6.53
C LYS A 47 -12.46 -7.75 -5.29
N LEU A 48 -11.38 -8.30 -4.75
CA LEU A 48 -10.67 -7.73 -3.61
C LEU A 48 -10.07 -6.36 -3.95
N GLN A 49 -9.40 -6.27 -5.10
CA GLN A 49 -8.82 -5.03 -5.62
C GLN A 49 -9.90 -3.95 -5.80
N LEU A 50 -11.09 -4.30 -6.26
CA LEU A 50 -12.21 -3.35 -6.37
C LEU A 50 -12.63 -2.80 -5.01
N VAL A 51 -12.67 -3.62 -3.96
CA VAL A 51 -13.01 -3.16 -2.60
C VAL A 51 -11.91 -2.26 -2.03
N GLN A 52 -10.64 -2.60 -2.24
CA GLN A 52 -9.50 -1.75 -1.83
C GLN A 52 -9.52 -0.40 -2.57
N ASN A 53 -9.74 -0.41 -3.88
CA ASN A 53 -9.85 0.79 -4.69
C ASN A 53 -11.02 1.67 -4.24
N ALA A 54 -12.16 1.06 -3.89
CA ALA A 54 -13.31 1.78 -3.35
C ALA A 54 -13.02 2.42 -1.98
N ALA A 55 -12.28 1.72 -1.11
CA ALA A 55 -11.86 2.24 0.19
C ALA A 55 -10.90 3.43 0.06
N ALA A 56 -9.89 3.31 -0.80
CA ALA A 56 -8.93 4.37 -1.10
C ALA A 56 -9.63 5.62 -1.67
N ARG A 57 -10.60 5.42 -2.56
CA ARG A 57 -11.41 6.52 -3.10
C ARG A 57 -12.25 7.22 -2.04
N LEU A 58 -12.86 6.43 -1.16
CA LEU A 58 -13.68 6.96 -0.07
C LEU A 58 -12.83 7.78 0.92
N LEU A 59 -11.62 7.31 1.22
CA LEU A 59 -10.68 8.01 2.09
C LEU A 59 -10.26 9.36 1.50
N THR A 60 -9.86 9.37 0.23
CA THR A 60 -9.34 10.55 -0.48
C THR A 60 -10.42 11.43 -1.10
N HIS A 61 -11.70 11.06 -0.97
CA HIS A 61 -12.83 11.75 -1.61
C HIS A 61 -12.66 11.89 -3.13
N THR A 62 -12.08 10.87 -3.77
CA THR A 62 -11.86 10.87 -5.22
C THR A 62 -13.05 10.28 -5.94
N LYS A 63 -13.46 10.97 -7.01
CA LYS A 63 -14.60 10.59 -7.85
C LYS A 63 -14.34 9.25 -8.54
N SER A 64 -15.37 8.44 -8.76
CA SER A 64 -15.24 7.06 -9.28
C SER A 64 -14.62 6.97 -10.68
N TRP A 65 -14.72 8.02 -11.49
CA TRP A 65 -14.14 8.09 -12.83
C TRP A 65 -12.68 8.53 -12.86
N HIS A 66 -12.11 9.00 -11.73
CA HIS A 66 -10.68 9.30 -11.68
C HIS A 66 -9.87 8.01 -11.68
N HIS A 67 -8.67 8.06 -12.27
CA HIS A 67 -7.77 6.91 -12.26
C HIS A 67 -7.32 6.59 -10.83
N ILE A 68 -7.18 5.31 -10.47
CA ILE A 68 -6.89 4.90 -9.08
C ILE A 68 -5.40 5.03 -8.72
N THR A 69 -4.50 4.95 -9.70
CA THR A 69 -3.05 5.03 -9.48
C THR A 69 -2.58 6.30 -8.75
N PRO A 70 -2.99 7.54 -9.13
CA PRO A 70 -2.59 8.72 -8.37
C PRO A 70 -3.08 8.66 -6.92
N VAL A 71 -4.28 8.14 -6.68
CA VAL A 71 -4.85 7.98 -5.34
C VAL A 71 -4.01 7.04 -4.48
N LEU A 72 -3.58 5.90 -5.05
CA LEU A 72 -2.72 4.94 -4.34
C LEU A 72 -1.32 5.50 -4.08
N LYS A 73 -0.81 6.36 -4.98
CA LYS A 73 0.48 7.05 -4.80
C LYS A 73 0.42 8.02 -3.63
N ASP A 74 -0.65 8.80 -3.52
CA ASP A 74 -0.82 9.79 -2.44
C ASP A 74 -0.97 9.15 -1.05
N LEU A 75 -1.34 7.86 -1.00
CA LEU A 75 -1.38 7.08 0.25
C LEU A 75 0.00 6.57 0.69
N LEU A 76 1.05 6.73 -0.13
CA LEU A 76 2.43 6.37 0.21
C LEU A 76 3.20 7.63 0.63
N SER A 77 3.69 7.66 1.87
CA SER A 77 4.48 8.79 2.38
C SER A 77 5.99 8.52 2.30
N PRO A 78 6.80 9.49 1.83
CA PRO A 78 8.26 9.38 1.88
C PRO A 78 8.73 9.32 3.33
N TYR A 79 9.79 8.55 3.60
CA TYR A 79 10.38 8.52 4.92
C TYR A 79 11.05 9.86 5.25
N GLN A 80 10.54 10.56 6.27
CA GLN A 80 11.13 11.80 6.78
C GLN A 80 11.64 11.59 8.21
N PRO A 81 12.95 11.40 8.43
CA PRO A 81 13.52 11.31 9.76
C PRO A 81 13.59 12.70 10.42
N HIS A 82 13.40 12.76 11.74
CA HIS A 82 13.46 14.00 12.53
C HIS A 82 14.85 14.67 12.54
N ARG A 83 15.90 13.94 12.17
CA ARG A 83 17.25 14.47 11.97
C ARG A 83 17.79 13.93 10.64
N SER A 84 18.56 14.72 9.91
CA SER A 84 19.20 14.28 8.67
C SER A 84 20.19 13.15 8.96
N LEU A 85 19.86 11.94 8.54
CA LEU A 85 20.70 10.74 8.69
C LEU A 85 21.32 10.38 7.34
N ARG A 86 22.38 9.57 7.36
CA ARG A 86 22.99 9.04 6.12
C ARG A 86 22.00 8.21 5.27
N SER A 87 20.93 7.69 5.88
CA SER A 87 19.85 6.98 5.19
C SER A 87 18.81 7.89 4.53
N THR A 88 18.86 9.21 4.74
CA THR A 88 17.92 10.17 4.13
C THR A 88 18.06 10.19 2.59
N SER A 89 19.25 9.94 2.04
CA SER A 89 19.48 9.83 0.59
C SER A 89 19.03 8.49 -0.01
N ALA A 90 18.62 7.51 0.81
CA ALA A 90 18.35 6.14 0.36
C ALA A 90 16.94 5.91 -0.25
N ARG A 91 16.15 6.98 -0.47
CA ARG A 91 14.77 6.91 -1.03
C ARG A 91 13.87 5.88 -0.34
N LEU A 92 13.90 5.85 0.99
CA LEU A 92 13.09 4.94 1.80
C LEU A 92 11.64 5.43 1.90
N LEU A 93 10.71 4.49 1.99
CA LEU A 93 9.30 4.77 2.28
C LEU A 93 9.00 4.61 3.77
N PHE A 94 8.15 5.46 4.32
CA PHE A 94 7.73 5.34 5.72
C PHE A 94 6.96 4.03 5.90
N THR A 95 7.37 3.23 6.89
CA THR A 95 6.70 1.98 7.22
C THR A 95 6.01 2.15 8.58
N PRO A 96 4.67 2.21 8.65
CA PRO A 96 3.98 2.37 9.92
C PRO A 96 4.27 1.18 10.84
N THR A 97 4.29 1.38 12.16
CA THR A 97 4.44 0.31 13.16
C THR A 97 3.06 -0.23 13.57
N SER A 98 2.90 -1.55 13.69
CA SER A 98 1.68 -2.21 14.16
C SER A 98 2.04 -2.99 15.40
N LYS A 99 1.10 -2.96 16.35
CA LYS A 99 1.19 -3.78 17.56
C LYS A 99 0.91 -5.26 17.27
N LEU A 100 0.25 -5.55 16.14
CA LEU A 100 -0.10 -6.89 15.68
C LEU A 100 0.72 -7.20 14.41
N ARG A 101 1.70 -8.10 14.54
CA ARG A 101 2.70 -8.47 13.50
C ARG A 101 2.16 -9.40 12.41
N SER A 102 0.88 -9.74 12.44
CA SER A 102 0.27 -10.73 11.55
C SER A 102 -0.21 -10.10 10.24
N PHE A 103 -1.44 -9.58 10.22
CA PHE A 103 -2.12 -9.23 8.98
C PHE A 103 -1.87 -7.78 8.53
N GLY A 104 -1.69 -6.85 9.48
CA GLY A 104 -1.43 -5.45 9.19
C GLY A 104 -0.19 -5.27 8.30
N ASP A 105 0.86 -6.06 8.55
CA ASP A 105 2.11 -6.09 7.78
C ASP A 105 1.94 -6.39 6.28
N ARG A 106 0.80 -6.97 5.87
CA ARG A 106 0.48 -7.33 4.48
C ARG A 106 -0.29 -6.25 3.71
N ALA A 107 -0.84 -5.24 4.39
CA ALA A 107 -1.55 -4.15 3.74
C ALA A 107 -0.64 -3.40 2.74
N PHE A 108 -1.18 -2.90 1.62
CA PHE A 108 -0.37 -2.22 0.59
C PHE A 108 0.46 -1.08 1.17
N SER A 109 -0.12 -0.26 2.06
CA SER A 109 0.55 0.84 2.77
C SER A 109 1.70 0.41 3.70
N ARG A 110 1.96 -0.89 3.81
CA ARG A 110 2.97 -1.46 4.71
C ARG A 110 3.87 -2.47 4.01
N ALA A 111 3.29 -3.41 3.26
CA ALA A 111 4.00 -4.36 2.44
C ALA A 111 4.78 -3.67 1.31
N ALA A 112 4.19 -2.65 0.66
CA ALA A 112 4.89 -1.95 -0.41
C ALA A 112 6.12 -1.17 0.10
N PRO A 113 6.04 -0.36 1.18
CA PRO A 113 7.22 0.22 1.81
C PRO A 113 8.25 -0.82 2.28
N LYS A 114 7.79 -1.92 2.89
CA LYS A 114 8.67 -2.98 3.39
C LYS A 114 9.46 -3.66 2.26
N LEU A 115 8.78 -4.03 1.17
CA LEU A 115 9.41 -4.61 -0.01
C LEU A 115 10.34 -3.61 -0.69
N TRP A 116 9.89 -2.38 -0.93
CA TRP A 116 10.70 -1.32 -1.50
C TRP A 116 11.99 -1.08 -0.71
N ASN A 117 11.89 -0.99 0.62
CA ASN A 117 13.02 -0.74 1.51
C ASN A 117 14.00 -1.93 1.56
N SER A 118 13.55 -3.15 1.26
CA SER A 118 14.40 -4.34 1.16
C SER A 118 15.25 -4.40 -0.12
N LEU A 119 14.93 -3.59 -1.14
CA LEU A 119 15.68 -3.57 -2.38
C LEU A 119 17.04 -2.85 -2.23
N PRO A 120 18.11 -3.30 -2.90
CA PRO A 120 19.35 -2.55 -2.97
C PRO A 120 19.17 -1.13 -3.52
N ILE A 121 19.99 -0.20 -3.04
CA ILE A 121 19.91 1.21 -3.45
C ILE A 121 20.09 1.38 -4.96
N LEU A 122 20.92 0.56 -5.61
CA LEU A 122 21.13 0.57 -7.06
C LEU A 122 19.85 0.31 -7.88
N ILE A 123 18.90 -0.44 -7.32
CA ILE A 123 17.61 -0.68 -7.95
C ILE A 123 16.70 0.52 -7.73
N ARG A 124 16.64 1.02 -6.48
CA ARG A 124 15.82 2.19 -6.10
C ARG A 124 16.26 3.48 -6.78
N ASP A 125 17.55 3.62 -7.09
CA ASP A 125 18.14 4.77 -7.76
C ASP A 125 18.16 4.69 -9.28
N SER A 126 17.42 3.74 -9.86
CA SER A 126 17.34 3.64 -11.33
C SER A 126 16.69 4.90 -11.93
N ASP A 127 17.35 5.48 -12.94
CA ASP A 127 16.89 6.71 -13.60
C ASP A 127 15.75 6.48 -14.62
N SER A 128 15.44 5.21 -14.93
CA SER A 128 14.37 4.86 -15.85
C SER A 128 13.68 3.54 -15.45
N ILE A 129 12.44 3.38 -15.91
CA ILE A 129 11.65 2.17 -15.60
C ILE A 129 12.22 0.91 -16.24
N THR A 130 12.84 1.01 -17.41
CA THR A 130 13.45 -0.12 -18.11
C THR A 130 14.68 -0.60 -17.36
N THR A 131 15.53 0.32 -16.91
CA THR A 131 16.69 0.03 -16.05
C THR A 131 16.25 -0.58 -14.72
N PHE A 132 15.20 -0.02 -14.10
CA PHE A 132 14.62 -0.54 -12.86
C PHE A 132 14.16 -2.00 -13.02
N GLN A 133 13.35 -2.29 -14.04
CA GLN A 133 12.83 -3.64 -14.29
C GLN A 133 13.94 -4.65 -14.57
N SER A 134 14.96 -4.25 -15.33
CA SER A 134 16.13 -5.08 -15.61
C SER A 134 16.88 -5.43 -14.33
N ARG A 135 17.28 -4.42 -13.53
CA ARG A 135 18.01 -4.62 -12.26
C ARG A 135 17.19 -5.41 -11.23
N LEU A 136 15.90 -5.14 -11.14
CA LEU A 136 14.99 -5.86 -10.25
C LEU A 136 14.92 -7.34 -10.62
N LYS A 137 14.76 -7.65 -11.91
CA LYS A 137 14.76 -9.03 -12.40
C LYS A 137 16.05 -9.74 -12.04
N THR A 138 17.21 -9.16 -12.36
CA THR A 138 18.52 -9.75 -12.04
C THR A 138 18.68 -10.03 -10.55
N HIS A 139 18.29 -9.08 -9.69
CA HIS A 139 18.36 -9.23 -8.25
C HIS A 139 17.45 -10.35 -7.72
N LEU A 140 16.21 -10.42 -8.21
CA LEU A 140 15.27 -11.46 -7.79
C LEU A 140 15.72 -12.86 -8.25
N PHE A 141 16.28 -12.99 -9.45
CA PHE A 141 16.84 -14.25 -9.93
C PHE A 141 18.05 -14.69 -9.08
N SER A 142 19.00 -13.80 -8.82
CA SER A 142 20.17 -14.11 -7.98
C SER A 142 19.78 -14.45 -6.53
N SER A 143 18.71 -13.84 -6.01
CA SER A 143 18.21 -14.14 -4.67
C SER A 143 17.45 -15.47 -4.58
N ALA A 144 16.87 -15.95 -5.68
CA ALA A 144 16.07 -17.18 -5.70
C ALA A 144 16.88 -18.42 -6.06
N TYR A 145 17.97 -18.24 -6.81
CA TYR A 145 18.85 -19.31 -7.28
C TYR A 145 20.30 -18.96 -6.91
N PRO A 146 20.75 -19.33 -5.69
CA PRO A 146 22.10 -19.07 -5.21
C PRO A 146 23.17 -19.92 -5.92
#